data_AF-A0A1W0E8B9-F1
#
_entry.id   AF-A0A1W0E8B9-F1
#
_cell.length_a   1.000
_cell.length_b   1.000
_cell.length_c   1.000
_cell.angle_alpha   90.00
_cell.angle_beta   90.00
_cell.angle_gamma   90.00
#
_symmetry.space_group_name_H-M   'P 1'
#
loop_
_entity.id
_entity.type
_entity.pdbx_description
1 polymer ?
#
loop_
_entity_poly.entity_id
_entity_poly.type
_entity_poly.pdbx_seq_one_letter_code
_entity_poly.pdbx_strand_id
1 'polypeptide(L)'
;MLFSLTFIKFINSASNHGSSFSSKVKQNPDLSSDPDIKQENENIFIEIEKSKIGDNLPSGGTKEVFKYGEDKVLSFLSLPLIKNELEIIEDLKKLKLETQNAQLGRLVENGIEKWAIVMESWDAMQKRGLQVRDCNNPSSRYGTSMLFKKLENFTVDNLLTILRPIMEECFTLITNGICLNCDSYNIVIKDTKDTDTSDRKEYKIYTERNQEVKLFFNDFTGIKFYEFWKKENLKDMIKVDKNTNGETTFQIDDDRINHNLLYFFNLNCESAILNALLPEESNLFKNKGVNFFGFKERKILEQAFEILNPELFKKIKEHFEKQLRENEEFKKFLLSE
;
A
#
# COMPACT_ATOMS: atom_id res chain seq x y z
N MET A 1 3.58 27.34 -16.87
CA MET A 1 2.51 26.92 -17.80
C MET A 1 3.06 25.88 -18.81
N LEU A 2 3.67 24.78 -18.32
CA LEU A 2 4.34 23.77 -19.15
C LEU A 2 4.09 22.31 -18.70
N PHE A 3 3.41 22.07 -17.58
CA PHE A 3 3.15 20.71 -17.06
C PHE A 3 1.86 20.05 -17.61
N SER A 4 0.97 20.81 -18.25
CA SER A 4 -0.32 20.29 -18.74
C SER A 4 -0.22 19.40 -19.99
N LEU A 5 0.85 19.51 -20.79
CA LEU A 5 1.01 18.72 -22.03
C LEU A 5 1.73 17.39 -21.81
N THR A 6 2.55 17.28 -20.76
CA THR A 6 3.21 16.02 -20.38
C THR A 6 2.19 14.99 -19.88
N PHE A 7 1.14 15.45 -19.18
CA PHE A 7 0.07 14.62 -18.60
C PHE A 7 -0.74 13.82 -19.64
N ILE A 8 -1.06 14.39 -20.81
CA ILE A 8 -1.87 13.72 -21.84
C ILE A 8 -1.02 12.74 -22.68
N LYS A 9 0.28 13.00 -22.88
CA LYS A 9 1.18 12.04 -23.54
C LYS A 9 1.49 10.82 -22.65
N PHE A 10 1.47 10.98 -21.34
CA PHE A 10 1.84 9.93 -20.39
C PHE A 10 0.76 8.84 -20.25
N ILE A 11 -0.54 9.22 -20.22
CA ILE A 11 -1.65 8.25 -20.17
C ILE A 11 -1.66 7.32 -21.41
N ASN A 12 -1.30 7.84 -22.60
CA ASN A 12 -1.22 7.04 -23.82
C ASN A 12 0.02 6.13 -23.91
N SER A 13 1.03 6.35 -23.06
CA SER A 13 2.24 5.51 -22.97
C SER A 13 2.04 4.32 -22.03
N ALA A 14 1.30 4.51 -20.93
CA ALA A 14 1.01 3.45 -19.96
C ALA A 14 0.05 2.36 -20.51
N SER A 15 -0.72 2.68 -21.54
CA SER A 15 -1.67 1.75 -22.18
C SER A 15 -1.05 0.83 -23.25
N ASN A 16 0.27 0.92 -23.54
CA ASN A 16 0.90 0.21 -24.67
C ASN A 16 2.06 -0.74 -24.31
N HIS A 17 2.15 -1.22 -23.07
CA HIS A 17 3.01 -2.36 -22.73
C HIS A 17 2.20 -3.65 -22.60
N GLY A 18 1.56 -4.04 -23.71
CA GLY A 18 1.20 -5.43 -23.96
C GLY A 18 2.45 -6.20 -24.40
N SER A 19 3.16 -6.81 -23.46
CA SER A 19 4.20 -7.78 -23.80
C SER A 19 3.55 -9.11 -24.17
N SER A 20 3.61 -9.45 -25.46
CA SER A 20 3.25 -10.76 -25.99
C SER A 20 4.23 -11.82 -25.48
N PHE A 21 3.74 -12.74 -24.64
CA PHE A 21 4.49 -13.94 -24.28
C PHE A 21 4.46 -14.93 -25.45
N SER A 22 5.60 -15.03 -26.14
CA SER A 22 5.87 -16.08 -27.13
C SER A 22 6.21 -17.38 -26.40
N SER A 23 5.37 -18.38 -26.58
CA SER A 23 5.55 -19.74 -26.09
C SER A 23 6.69 -20.46 -26.81
N LYS A 24 7.79 -20.76 -26.11
CA LYS A 24 8.65 -21.90 -26.43
C LYS A 24 8.97 -22.68 -25.16
N VAL A 25 8.14 -23.68 -24.94
CA VAL A 25 8.38 -24.79 -24.01
C VAL A 25 9.66 -25.51 -24.46
N LYS A 26 10.66 -25.58 -23.57
CA LYS A 26 11.70 -26.60 -23.62
C LYS A 26 11.69 -27.36 -22.30
N GLN A 27 11.71 -28.68 -22.44
CA GLN A 27 11.54 -29.69 -21.40
C GLN A 27 12.69 -29.67 -20.39
N ASN A 28 12.35 -30.09 -19.16
CA ASN A 28 13.25 -30.41 -18.05
C ASN A 28 14.44 -31.29 -18.46
N PRO A 29 15.51 -31.21 -17.66
CA PRO A 29 16.11 -32.41 -17.11
C PRO A 29 16.09 -32.43 -15.57
N ASP A 30 16.12 -33.66 -15.08
CA ASP A 30 15.90 -34.13 -13.72
C ASP A 30 16.78 -33.55 -12.60
N LEU A 31 16.19 -33.68 -11.41
CA LEU A 31 16.70 -33.57 -10.05
C LEU A 31 18.02 -34.32 -9.78
N SER A 32 18.90 -33.73 -8.98
CA SER A 32 19.65 -34.48 -7.96
C SER A 32 20.08 -33.60 -6.77
N SER A 33 19.47 -33.89 -5.62
CA SER A 33 19.99 -33.85 -4.24
C SER A 33 21.01 -32.78 -3.84
N ASP A 34 20.56 -31.85 -2.99
CA ASP A 34 21.40 -31.27 -1.94
C ASP A 34 20.63 -31.34 -0.60
N PRO A 35 21.10 -32.13 0.40
CA PRO A 35 20.37 -32.36 1.63
C PRO A 35 20.94 -31.47 2.75
N ASP A 36 20.58 -30.19 2.78
CA ASP A 36 20.83 -29.35 3.96
C ASP A 36 20.08 -28.01 3.91
N ILE A 37 18.74 -28.03 3.99
CA ILE A 37 17.97 -26.83 4.37
C ILE A 37 16.85 -27.22 5.35
N LYS A 38 17.21 -27.16 6.64
CA LYS A 38 16.42 -26.77 7.82
C LYS A 38 14.92 -27.12 7.84
N GLN A 39 14.61 -28.12 8.65
CA GLN A 39 13.32 -28.28 9.31
C GLN A 39 12.98 -27.07 10.21
N GLU A 40 11.68 -26.82 10.32
CA GLU A 40 10.96 -26.09 11.37
C GLU A 40 10.91 -24.56 11.30
N ASN A 41 9.92 -24.07 10.53
CA ASN A 41 8.86 -23.28 11.14
C ASN A 41 7.55 -23.96 10.72
N GLU A 42 6.92 -24.71 11.63
CA GLU A 42 5.48 -25.01 11.48
C GLU A 42 4.79 -23.66 11.30
N ASN A 43 4.30 -23.37 10.09
CA ASN A 43 3.44 -22.21 9.90
C ASN A 43 2.24 -22.45 10.82
N ILE A 44 2.18 -21.73 11.94
CA ILE A 44 1.06 -21.75 12.87
C ILE A 44 -0.14 -21.24 12.08
N PHE A 45 -0.91 -22.17 11.52
CA PHE A 45 -2.19 -21.87 10.91
C PHE A 45 -3.30 -22.10 11.92
N ILE A 46 -4.41 -21.40 11.74
CA ILE A 46 -5.62 -21.67 12.52
C ILE A 46 -6.53 -22.62 11.74
N GLU A 47 -7.15 -23.56 12.45
CA GLU A 47 -8.21 -24.37 11.87
C GLU A 47 -9.47 -23.52 11.73
N ILE A 48 -10.03 -23.50 10.53
CA ILE A 48 -11.24 -22.76 10.19
C ILE A 48 -12.44 -23.65 10.51
N GLU A 49 -13.29 -23.17 11.40
CA GLU A 49 -14.57 -23.81 11.69
C GLU A 49 -15.61 -23.38 10.65
N LYS A 50 -16.06 -24.33 9.81
CA LYS A 50 -17.07 -24.06 8.77
C LYS A 50 -18.33 -23.38 9.31
N SER A 51 -18.76 -23.74 10.52
CA SER A 51 -19.94 -23.16 11.19
C SER A 51 -19.82 -21.67 11.51
N LYS A 52 -18.60 -21.12 11.52
CA LYS A 52 -18.34 -19.68 11.78
C LYS A 52 -18.26 -18.85 10.49
N ILE A 53 -18.28 -19.49 9.32
CA ILE A 53 -18.27 -18.80 8.03
C ILE A 53 -19.68 -18.26 7.78
N GLY A 54 -19.78 -16.94 7.71
CA GLY A 54 -21.02 -16.22 7.43
C GLY A 54 -21.13 -15.80 5.97
N ASP A 55 -21.90 -14.73 5.75
CA ASP A 55 -22.19 -14.21 4.43
C ASP A 55 -20.95 -13.69 3.70
N ASN A 56 -21.02 -13.74 2.37
CA ASN A 56 -20.09 -13.03 1.49
C ASN A 56 -20.32 -11.52 1.66
N LEU A 57 -19.25 -10.79 1.92
CA LEU A 57 -19.24 -9.34 2.11
C LEU A 57 -18.88 -8.66 0.79
N PRO A 58 -19.48 -7.49 0.49
CA PRO A 58 -19.08 -6.69 -0.68
C PRO A 58 -17.58 -6.35 -0.59
N SER A 59 -16.79 -6.89 -1.52
CA SER A 59 -15.38 -6.54 -1.67
C SER A 59 -15.20 -5.61 -2.87
N GLY A 60 -14.42 -4.56 -2.68
CA GLY A 60 -14.00 -3.69 -3.78
C GLY A 60 -12.77 -4.22 -4.53
N GLY A 61 -12.04 -5.16 -3.93
CA GLY A 61 -10.80 -5.72 -4.43
C GLY A 61 -10.98 -7.02 -5.22
N THR A 62 -9.87 -7.72 -5.44
CA THR A 62 -9.82 -8.92 -6.31
C THR A 62 -10.30 -10.22 -5.64
N LYS A 63 -10.65 -10.17 -4.36
CA LYS A 63 -10.92 -11.36 -3.53
C LYS A 63 -12.37 -11.38 -3.07
N GLU A 64 -12.93 -12.58 -2.97
CA GLU A 64 -14.15 -12.79 -2.20
C GLU A 64 -13.83 -12.78 -0.71
N VAL A 65 -14.61 -12.04 0.07
CA VAL A 65 -14.41 -11.88 1.51
C VAL A 65 -15.64 -12.40 2.22
N PHE A 66 -15.45 -13.32 3.17
CA PHE A 66 -16.53 -13.90 3.97
C PHE A 66 -16.40 -13.42 5.40
N LYS A 67 -17.54 -13.18 6.05
CA LYS A 67 -17.57 -12.98 7.51
C LYS A 67 -17.06 -14.25 8.20
N TYR A 68 -16.24 -14.10 9.23
CA TYR A 68 -15.77 -15.21 10.05
C TYR A 68 -15.89 -14.88 11.54
N GLY A 69 -16.87 -15.47 12.21
CA GLY A 69 -17.19 -15.09 13.60
C GLY A 69 -17.69 -13.64 13.70
N GLU A 70 -17.38 -12.97 14.82
CA GLU A 70 -17.86 -11.61 15.10
C GLU A 70 -16.90 -10.51 14.64
N ASP A 71 -15.58 -10.77 14.71
CA ASP A 71 -14.52 -9.78 14.62
C ASP A 71 -13.51 -10.05 13.49
N LYS A 72 -13.74 -11.09 12.69
CA LYS A 72 -12.85 -11.50 11.61
C LYS A 72 -13.58 -11.64 10.27
N VAL A 73 -12.76 -11.64 9.23
CA VAL A 73 -13.13 -11.99 7.87
C VAL A 73 -12.12 -13.00 7.33
N LEU A 74 -12.49 -13.74 6.29
CA LEU A 74 -11.56 -14.61 5.59
C LEU A 74 -11.74 -14.54 4.07
N SER A 75 -10.66 -14.84 3.35
CA SER A 75 -10.68 -14.99 1.90
C SER A 75 -9.96 -16.27 1.52
N PHE A 76 -10.66 -17.16 0.81
CA PHE A 76 -10.06 -18.39 0.28
C PHE A 76 -9.16 -18.07 -0.90
N LEU A 77 -7.90 -18.50 -0.83
CA LEU A 77 -6.86 -18.21 -1.82
C LEU A 77 -5.93 -19.42 -1.93
N SER A 78 -5.09 -19.45 -2.96
CA SER A 78 -4.03 -20.45 -3.03
C SER A 78 -2.97 -20.18 -1.96
N LEU A 79 -2.40 -21.24 -1.39
CA LEU A 79 -1.36 -21.12 -0.36
C LEU A 79 -0.17 -20.23 -0.77
N PRO A 80 0.34 -20.26 -2.02
CA PRO A 80 1.40 -19.34 -2.45
C PRO A 80 1.01 -17.86 -2.37
N LEU A 81 -0.23 -17.51 -2.71
CA LEU A 81 -0.71 -16.12 -2.62
C LEU A 81 -0.82 -15.65 -1.17
N ILE A 82 -1.34 -16.51 -0.29
CA ILE A 82 -1.46 -16.18 1.14
C ILE A 82 -0.07 -15.98 1.75
N LYS A 83 0.88 -16.86 1.46
CA LYS A 83 2.25 -16.74 1.97
C LYS A 83 2.92 -15.43 1.54
N ASN A 84 2.81 -15.08 0.26
CA ASN A 84 3.35 -13.82 -0.27
C ASN A 84 2.66 -12.61 0.38
N GLU A 85 1.34 -12.64 0.59
CA GLU A 85 0.62 -11.56 1.27
C GLU A 85 1.01 -11.41 2.75
N LEU A 86 1.17 -12.54 3.47
CA LEU A 86 1.66 -12.52 4.85
C LEU A 86 3.09 -12.00 4.94
N GLU A 87 3.96 -12.33 3.98
CA GLU A 87 5.33 -11.81 3.91
C GLU A 87 5.35 -10.28 3.77
N ILE A 88 4.52 -9.72 2.88
CA ILE A 88 4.37 -8.27 2.72
C ILE A 88 3.87 -7.63 4.03
N ILE A 89 2.85 -8.21 4.67
CA ILE A 89 2.29 -7.73 5.94
C ILE A 89 3.37 -7.68 7.03
N GLU A 90 4.16 -8.75 7.17
CA GLU A 90 5.21 -8.82 8.18
C GLU A 90 6.32 -7.80 7.91
N ASP A 91 6.69 -7.57 6.65
CA ASP A 91 7.66 -6.54 6.29
C ASP A 91 7.15 -5.12 6.59
N LEU A 92 5.89 -4.82 6.25
CA LEU A 92 5.27 -3.54 6.60
C LEU A 92 5.22 -3.32 8.12
N LYS A 93 4.90 -4.35 8.89
CA LYS A 93 4.92 -4.29 10.37
C LYS A 93 6.33 -4.03 10.92
N LYS A 94 7.38 -4.68 10.39
CA LYS A 94 8.78 -4.42 10.78
C LYS A 94 9.16 -2.96 10.53
N LEU A 95 8.65 -2.38 9.45
CA LEU A 95 8.82 -0.97 9.09
C LEU A 95 7.90 -0.02 9.87
N LYS A 96 7.09 -0.54 10.81
CA LYS A 96 6.11 0.20 11.62
C LYS A 96 5.04 0.91 10.79
N LEU A 97 4.73 0.39 9.62
CA LEU A 97 3.65 0.85 8.75
C LEU A 97 2.34 0.14 9.13
N GLU A 98 1.21 0.86 9.05
CA GLU A 98 -0.08 0.29 9.43
C GLU A 98 -0.60 -0.64 8.32
N THR A 99 -0.90 -1.89 8.69
CA THR A 99 -1.45 -2.89 7.77
C THR A 99 -2.41 -3.82 8.52
N GLN A 100 -3.07 -4.70 7.79
CA GLN A 100 -3.99 -5.68 8.33
C GLN A 100 -3.29 -6.72 9.22
N ASN A 101 -3.95 -7.10 10.31
CA ASN A 101 -3.58 -8.29 11.06
C ASN A 101 -4.14 -9.51 10.33
N ALA A 102 -3.26 -10.38 9.87
CA ALA A 102 -3.64 -11.56 9.10
C ALA A 102 -2.91 -12.82 9.58
N GLN A 103 -3.56 -13.97 9.37
CA GLN A 103 -3.04 -15.29 9.71
C GLN A 103 -3.43 -16.30 8.63
N LEU A 104 -2.62 -17.34 8.47
CA LEU A 104 -2.94 -18.47 7.62
C LEU A 104 -4.04 -19.31 8.27
N GLY A 105 -5.11 -19.61 7.52
CA GLY A 105 -6.20 -20.48 7.97
C GLY A 105 -6.35 -21.69 7.06
N ARG A 106 -6.69 -22.83 7.66
CA ARG A 106 -6.94 -24.09 6.97
C ARG A 106 -8.36 -24.58 7.20
N LEU A 107 -9.04 -25.01 6.15
CA LEU A 107 -10.32 -25.72 6.23
C LEU A 107 -10.17 -27.09 5.56
N VAL A 108 -10.49 -28.17 6.28
CA VAL A 108 -10.55 -29.53 5.71
C VAL A 108 -12.01 -29.96 5.60
N GLU A 109 -12.46 -30.24 4.39
CA GLU A 109 -13.84 -30.64 4.10
C GLU A 109 -13.86 -31.85 3.17
N ASN A 110 -14.44 -32.97 3.61
CA ASN A 110 -14.51 -34.22 2.83
C ASN A 110 -13.14 -34.70 2.31
N GLY A 111 -12.08 -34.50 3.11
CA GLY A 111 -10.70 -34.82 2.73
C GLY A 111 -10.03 -33.82 1.78
N ILE A 112 -10.72 -32.73 1.41
CA ILE A 112 -10.16 -31.65 0.59
C ILE A 112 -9.72 -30.51 1.50
N GLU A 113 -8.45 -30.10 1.34
CA GLU A 113 -7.87 -28.96 2.04
C GLU A 113 -8.09 -27.68 1.25
N LYS A 114 -8.60 -26.65 1.93
CA LYS A 114 -8.77 -25.29 1.41
C LYS A 114 -8.00 -24.33 2.33
N TRP A 115 -7.31 -23.38 1.72
CA TRP A 115 -6.54 -22.38 2.44
C TRP A 115 -7.22 -21.02 2.37
N ALA A 116 -7.14 -20.26 3.46
CA ALA A 116 -7.62 -18.89 3.50
C ALA A 116 -6.64 -17.99 4.25
N ILE A 117 -6.68 -16.71 3.93
CA ILE A 117 -6.14 -15.68 4.81
C ILE A 117 -7.26 -15.23 5.75
N VAL A 118 -7.02 -15.27 7.06
CA VAL A 118 -7.97 -14.85 8.08
C VAL A 118 -7.50 -13.53 8.66
N MET A 119 -8.35 -12.52 8.65
CA MET A 119 -8.01 -11.14 8.96
C MET A 119 -9.01 -10.55 9.95
N GLU A 120 -8.60 -9.53 10.67
CA GLU A 120 -9.52 -8.72 11.48
C GLU A 120 -10.52 -7.98 10.58
N SER A 121 -11.79 -7.92 10.99
CA SER A 121 -12.82 -7.18 10.25
C SER A 121 -12.66 -5.66 10.44
N TRP A 122 -13.09 -4.88 9.44
CA TRP A 122 -13.08 -3.41 9.54
C TRP A 122 -13.86 -2.89 10.76
N ASP A 123 -14.99 -3.51 11.09
CA ASP A 123 -15.78 -3.21 12.29
C ASP A 123 -14.96 -3.39 13.58
N ALA A 124 -14.20 -4.48 13.66
CA ALA A 124 -13.33 -4.75 14.80
C ALA A 124 -12.19 -3.72 14.89
N MET A 125 -11.58 -3.38 13.75
CA MET A 125 -10.58 -2.31 13.66
C MET A 125 -11.13 -0.97 14.14
N GLN A 126 -12.35 -0.62 13.75
CA GLN A 126 -13.01 0.62 14.19
C GLN A 126 -13.20 0.65 15.71
N LYS A 127 -13.63 -0.47 16.32
CA LYS A 127 -13.82 -0.57 17.78
C LYS A 127 -12.52 -0.26 18.53
N ARG A 128 -11.37 -0.74 18.04
CA ARG A 128 -10.04 -0.44 18.60
C ARG A 128 -9.43 0.91 18.20
N GLY A 129 -10.18 1.76 17.50
CA GLY A 129 -9.75 3.12 17.17
C GLY A 129 -9.06 3.26 15.81
N LEU A 130 -9.21 2.31 14.89
CA LEU A 130 -8.77 2.47 13.49
C LEU A 130 -9.96 2.65 12.56
N GLN A 131 -10.17 3.87 12.10
CA GLN A 131 -11.20 4.20 11.11
C GLN A 131 -10.59 4.13 9.72
N VAL A 132 -10.61 2.94 9.12
CA VAL A 132 -10.05 2.76 7.78
C VAL A 132 -11.03 3.24 6.72
N ARG A 133 -10.48 3.90 5.71
CA ARG A 133 -11.20 4.45 4.58
C ARG A 133 -10.81 3.69 3.33
N ASP A 134 -11.55 2.61 3.08
CA ASP A 134 -11.32 1.73 1.93
C ASP A 134 -11.51 2.49 0.61
N CYS A 135 -10.46 2.56 -0.19
CA CYS A 135 -10.49 3.21 -1.50
C CYS A 135 -11.30 2.42 -2.52
N ASN A 136 -11.42 1.10 -2.31
CA ASN A 136 -12.10 0.18 -3.22
C ASN A 136 -13.58 0.02 -2.90
N ASN A 137 -13.99 0.31 -1.66
CA ASN A 137 -15.38 0.20 -1.25
C ASN A 137 -15.87 1.43 -0.46
N PRO A 138 -16.49 2.42 -1.15
CA PRO A 138 -17.06 3.60 -0.51
C PRO A 138 -18.14 3.31 0.55
N SER A 139 -18.79 2.14 0.48
CA SER A 139 -19.78 1.71 1.48
C SER A 139 -19.15 1.16 2.76
N SER A 140 -17.84 0.89 2.75
CA SER A 140 -17.05 0.39 3.88
C SER A 140 -16.21 1.49 4.54
N ARG A 141 -16.73 2.73 4.60
CA ARG A 141 -16.08 3.86 5.29
C ARG A 141 -16.58 3.93 6.73
N TYR A 142 -15.82 3.38 7.66
CA TYR A 142 -16.24 3.20 9.05
C TYR A 142 -15.82 4.34 9.97
N GLY A 143 -16.77 4.99 10.64
CA GLY A 143 -16.50 5.99 11.69
C GLY A 143 -16.89 7.42 11.32
N THR A 144 -16.67 8.33 12.26
CA THR A 144 -17.25 9.69 12.25
C THR A 144 -16.20 10.80 12.14
N SER A 145 -14.93 10.42 12.02
CA SER A 145 -13.83 11.39 11.86
C SER A 145 -13.70 11.83 10.41
N MET A 146 -13.72 13.15 10.21
CA MET A 146 -13.63 13.83 8.92
C MET A 146 -12.23 14.38 8.70
N LEU A 147 -11.81 14.46 7.43
CA LEU A 147 -10.52 15.08 7.08
C LEU A 147 -10.60 16.60 7.08
N PHE A 148 -11.69 17.17 6.55
CA PHE A 148 -11.87 18.60 6.36
C PHE A 148 -13.16 19.13 6.98
N LYS A 149 -14.25 18.35 7.09
CA LYS A 149 -15.60 18.73 7.58
C LYS A 149 -16.34 19.80 6.76
N LYS A 150 -15.62 20.77 6.19
CA LYS A 150 -16.13 21.87 5.37
C LYS A 150 -15.14 22.20 4.25
N LEU A 151 -15.64 22.74 3.14
CA LEU A 151 -14.81 23.10 1.99
C LEU A 151 -13.78 24.20 2.32
N GLU A 152 -14.11 25.12 3.24
CA GLU A 152 -13.18 26.16 3.72
C GLU A 152 -11.92 25.61 4.39
N ASN A 153 -11.97 24.37 4.87
CA ASN A 153 -10.83 23.69 5.46
C ASN A 153 -10.00 22.93 4.43
N PHE A 154 -10.44 22.84 3.17
CA PHE A 154 -9.64 22.27 2.09
C PHE A 154 -8.64 23.33 1.59
N THR A 155 -7.55 23.50 2.33
CA THR A 155 -6.48 24.47 2.06
C THR A 155 -5.14 23.76 1.90
N VAL A 156 -4.14 24.46 1.34
CA VAL A 156 -2.77 23.93 1.22
C VAL A 156 -2.23 23.57 2.61
N ASP A 157 -2.34 24.46 3.59
CA ASP A 157 -1.82 24.23 4.94
C ASP A 157 -2.44 23.00 5.60
N ASN A 158 -3.77 22.85 5.52
CA ASN A 158 -4.44 21.67 6.09
C ASN A 158 -4.06 20.39 5.34
N LEU A 159 -3.92 20.43 4.01
CA LEU A 159 -3.39 19.28 3.26
C LEU A 159 -1.96 18.93 3.68
N LEU A 160 -1.09 19.91 3.91
CA LEU A 160 0.27 19.65 4.38
C LEU A 160 0.27 18.93 5.75
N THR A 161 -0.70 19.19 6.63
CA THR A 161 -0.82 18.45 7.91
C THR A 161 -1.17 16.98 7.73
N ILE A 162 -1.87 16.62 6.65
CA ILE A 162 -2.24 15.25 6.31
C ILE A 162 -1.10 14.57 5.54
N LEU A 163 -0.53 15.28 4.56
CA LEU A 163 0.43 14.73 3.62
C LEU A 163 1.82 14.54 4.22
N ARG A 164 2.26 15.38 5.15
CA ARG A 164 3.60 15.24 5.76
C ARG A 164 3.82 13.90 6.47
N PRO A 165 2.91 13.42 7.34
CA PRO A 165 3.01 12.06 7.89
C PRO A 165 3.02 10.98 6.80
N ILE A 166 2.16 11.11 5.79
CA ILE A 166 2.10 10.17 4.67
C ILE A 166 3.44 10.11 3.93
N MET A 167 4.11 11.24 3.71
CA MET A 167 5.43 11.30 3.06
C MET A 167 6.52 10.53 3.80
N GLU A 168 6.46 10.51 5.13
CA GLU A 168 7.41 9.74 5.94
C GLU A 168 7.22 8.23 5.72
N GLU A 169 5.97 7.81 5.53
CA GLU A 169 5.63 6.44 5.14
C GLU A 169 6.05 6.16 3.68
N CYS A 170 5.89 7.12 2.76
CA CYS A 170 6.40 7.02 1.37
C CYS A 170 7.91 6.84 1.35
N PHE A 171 8.63 7.66 2.12
CA PHE A 171 10.08 7.58 2.26
C PHE A 171 10.48 6.16 2.68
N THR A 172 9.81 5.63 3.69
CA THR A 172 10.06 4.29 4.22
C THR A 172 9.82 3.22 3.16
N LEU A 173 8.71 3.29 2.42
CA LEU A 173 8.40 2.34 1.35
C LEU A 173 9.42 2.39 0.22
N ILE A 174 9.68 3.57 -0.34
CA ILE A 174 10.56 3.76 -1.50
C ILE A 174 12.00 3.34 -1.16
N THR A 175 12.51 3.74 0.01
CA THR A 175 13.88 3.37 0.41
C THR A 175 14.06 1.88 0.70
N ASN A 176 12.96 1.14 0.88
CA ASN A 176 12.96 -0.32 1.02
C ASN A 176 12.55 -1.04 -0.27
N GLY A 177 12.34 -0.34 -1.39
CA GLY A 177 11.95 -0.95 -2.67
C GLY A 177 10.49 -1.37 -2.78
N ILE A 178 9.65 -0.95 -1.83
CA ILE A 178 8.25 -1.38 -1.76
C ILE A 178 7.39 -0.37 -2.55
N CYS A 179 6.78 -0.81 -3.66
CA CYS A 179 5.99 0.05 -4.55
C CYS A 179 4.59 -0.55 -4.85
N LEU A 180 3.72 -0.64 -3.84
CA LEU A 180 2.47 -1.42 -3.92
C LEU A 180 1.53 -0.94 -5.05
N ASN A 181 0.52 -1.76 -5.38
CA ASN A 181 -0.53 -1.39 -6.33
C ASN A 181 -1.41 -0.26 -5.79
N CYS A 182 -2.05 0.52 -6.67
CA CYS A 182 -2.89 1.65 -6.26
C CYS A 182 -4.00 1.29 -5.28
N ASP A 183 -4.60 0.12 -5.45
CA ASP A 183 -5.70 -0.37 -4.64
C ASP A 183 -5.26 -0.82 -3.23
N SER A 184 -3.94 -0.90 -3.00
CA SER A 184 -3.36 -1.27 -1.70
C SER A 184 -3.16 -0.08 -0.76
N TYR A 185 -3.41 1.15 -1.20
CA TYR A 185 -3.24 2.37 -0.40
C TYR A 185 -4.58 2.90 0.09
N ASN A 186 -4.79 2.84 1.41
CA ASN A 186 -5.94 3.43 2.07
C ASN A 186 -5.49 4.50 3.05
N ILE A 187 -6.43 5.35 3.46
CA ILE A 187 -6.22 6.23 4.62
C ILE A 187 -6.81 5.56 5.84
N VAL A 188 -6.12 5.64 6.97
CA VAL A 188 -6.68 5.36 8.29
C VAL A 188 -6.63 6.61 9.15
N ILE A 189 -7.74 6.87 9.83
CA ILE A 189 -7.79 7.85 10.93
C ILE A 189 -7.71 7.05 12.23
N LYS A 190 -6.60 7.22 12.95
CA LYS A 190 -6.21 6.41 14.10
C LYS A 190 -6.30 7.21 15.39
N ASP A 191 -6.90 6.60 16.40
CA ASP A 191 -6.91 7.13 17.76
C ASP A 191 -5.50 7.21 18.32
N THR A 192 -5.18 8.33 18.95
CA THR A 192 -3.98 8.46 19.77
C THR A 192 -4.33 8.14 21.23
N LYS A 193 -3.31 8.14 22.10
CA LYS A 193 -3.50 8.03 23.55
C LYS A 193 -4.38 9.16 24.13
N ASP A 194 -4.48 10.29 23.43
CA ASP A 194 -5.18 11.50 23.86
C ASP A 194 -6.57 11.63 23.20
N THR A 195 -7.01 10.62 22.44
CA THR A 195 -8.33 10.62 21.80
C THR A 195 -9.44 10.31 22.82
N ASP A 196 -10.43 11.20 22.91
CA ASP A 196 -11.65 10.95 23.68
C ASP A 196 -12.57 9.97 22.92
N THR A 197 -12.71 8.76 23.48
CA THR A 197 -13.51 7.69 22.91
C THR A 197 -15.00 7.78 23.26
N SER A 198 -15.40 8.67 24.18
CA SER A 198 -16.79 8.83 24.62
C SER A 198 -17.69 9.48 23.56
N ASP A 199 -17.10 10.27 22.67
CA ASP A 199 -17.80 11.11 21.70
C ASP A 199 -17.75 10.56 20.26
N ARG A 200 -17.64 9.24 20.07
CA ARG A 200 -17.50 8.66 18.71
C ARG A 200 -18.75 8.76 17.82
N LYS A 201 -19.86 9.32 18.33
CA LYS A 201 -21.13 9.42 17.58
C LYS A 201 -21.25 10.69 16.74
N GLU A 202 -20.54 11.76 17.08
CA GLU A 202 -20.61 13.03 16.36
C GLU A 202 -19.62 13.10 15.20
N TYR A 203 -19.97 13.77 14.10
CA TYR A 203 -19.02 14.01 13.02
C TYR A 203 -18.10 15.18 13.36
N LYS A 204 -16.79 14.94 13.49
CA LYS A 204 -15.78 15.96 13.84
C LYS A 204 -14.51 15.82 13.00
N ILE A 205 -13.72 16.88 12.88
CA ILE A 205 -12.42 16.79 12.20
C ILE A 205 -11.51 15.91 13.05
N TYR A 206 -10.68 15.07 12.42
CA TYR A 206 -9.78 14.16 13.14
C TYR A 206 -8.85 14.90 14.14
N THR A 207 -8.41 16.12 13.80
CA THR A 207 -7.60 16.96 14.69
C THR A 207 -8.36 17.43 15.93
N GLU A 208 -9.66 17.73 15.82
CA GLU A 208 -10.54 18.05 16.96
C GLU A 208 -10.65 16.86 17.94
N ARG A 209 -10.34 15.64 17.48
CA ARG A 209 -10.39 14.38 18.24
C ARG A 209 -9.01 13.88 18.70
N ASN A 210 -7.95 14.66 18.53
CA ASN A 210 -6.56 14.23 18.77
C ASN A 210 -6.22 12.92 18.06
N GLN A 211 -6.70 12.72 16.84
CA GLN A 211 -6.39 11.54 16.03
C GLN A 211 -5.25 11.84 15.06
N GLU A 212 -4.66 10.79 14.51
CA GLU A 212 -3.63 10.88 13.47
C GLU A 212 -4.14 10.29 12.15
N VAL A 213 -3.65 10.83 11.04
CA VAL A 213 -3.89 10.28 9.70
C VAL A 213 -2.64 9.53 9.26
N LYS A 214 -2.83 8.32 8.77
CA LYS A 214 -1.78 7.45 8.23
C LYS A 214 -2.25 6.74 6.98
N LEU A 215 -1.32 6.16 6.23
CA LEU A 215 -1.66 5.13 5.26
C LEU A 215 -1.98 3.82 5.97
N PHE A 216 -2.90 3.07 5.38
CA PHE A 216 -3.20 1.71 5.75
C PHE A 216 -3.09 0.82 4.52
N PHE A 217 -2.24 -0.20 4.62
CA PHE A 217 -1.91 -1.06 3.49
C PHE A 217 -2.65 -2.39 3.58
N ASN A 218 -3.36 -2.77 2.52
CA ASN A 218 -4.01 -4.08 2.40
C ASN A 218 -4.09 -4.53 0.93
N ASP A 219 -4.77 -5.66 0.70
CA ASP A 219 -5.03 -6.24 -0.62
C ASP A 219 -3.77 -6.38 -1.50
N PHE A 220 -2.90 -7.34 -1.13
CA PHE A 220 -1.62 -7.55 -1.81
C PHE A 220 -1.63 -8.68 -2.85
N THR A 221 -2.79 -9.21 -3.23
CA THR A 221 -2.90 -10.38 -4.13
C THR A 221 -2.36 -10.15 -5.53
N GLY A 222 -2.30 -8.90 -5.98
CA GLY A 222 -1.72 -8.53 -7.27
C GLY A 222 -0.19 -8.59 -7.30
N ILE A 223 0.47 -8.65 -6.14
CA ILE A 223 1.93 -8.65 -6.03
C ILE A 223 2.41 -10.09 -5.97
N LYS A 224 3.26 -10.50 -6.90
CA LYS A 224 3.86 -11.84 -6.95
C LYS A 224 5.37 -11.72 -6.89
N PHE A 225 6.03 -12.70 -6.27
CA PHE A 225 7.48 -12.71 -6.11
C PHE A 225 7.98 -11.45 -5.38
N TYR A 226 7.34 -11.12 -4.26
CA TYR A 226 7.51 -9.85 -3.56
C TYR A 226 8.98 -9.47 -3.32
N GLU A 227 9.80 -10.37 -2.77
CA GLU A 227 11.21 -10.09 -2.51
C GLU A 227 12.03 -9.78 -3.77
N PHE A 228 11.79 -10.54 -4.85
CA PHE A 228 12.43 -10.27 -6.14
C PHE A 228 12.02 -8.89 -6.65
N TRP A 229 10.72 -8.61 -6.66
CA TRP A 229 10.19 -7.35 -7.15
C TRP A 229 10.66 -6.14 -6.34
N LYS A 230 10.73 -6.27 -5.00
CA LYS A 230 11.26 -5.26 -4.08
C LYS A 230 12.72 -4.93 -4.40
N LYS A 231 13.54 -5.95 -4.63
CA LYS A 231 14.94 -5.81 -5.02
C LYS A 231 15.10 -5.15 -6.39
N GLU A 232 14.32 -5.57 -7.38
CA GLU A 232 14.38 -4.97 -8.72
C GLU A 232 13.94 -3.50 -8.72
N ASN A 233 12.95 -3.11 -7.92
CA ASN A 233 12.61 -1.70 -7.74
C ASN A 233 13.79 -0.87 -7.18
N LEU A 234 14.57 -1.42 -6.24
CA LEU A 234 15.77 -0.77 -5.73
C LEU A 234 16.87 -0.66 -6.79
N LYS A 235 17.09 -1.72 -7.58
CA LYS A 235 18.05 -1.71 -8.70
C LYS A 235 17.65 -0.76 -9.83
N ASP A 236 16.36 -0.56 -10.05
CA ASP A 236 15.88 0.42 -11.02
C ASP A 236 16.23 1.85 -10.55
N MET A 237 16.11 2.14 -9.26
CA MET A 237 16.46 3.44 -8.68
C MET A 237 17.97 3.60 -8.45
N ILE A 238 18.71 2.49 -8.39
CA ILE A 238 20.16 2.44 -8.17
C ILE A 238 20.75 1.55 -9.25
N LYS A 239 21.15 2.15 -10.37
CA LYS A 239 21.81 1.45 -11.47
C LYS A 239 23.08 0.80 -10.98
N VAL A 240 23.14 -0.53 -11.15
CA VAL A 240 24.30 -1.36 -10.84
C VAL A 240 24.98 -1.72 -12.15
N ASP A 241 26.10 -1.07 -12.42
CA ASP A 241 26.89 -1.29 -13.64
C ASP A 241 28.26 -1.90 -13.31
N LYS A 242 28.85 -2.59 -14.28
CA LYS A 242 30.28 -2.95 -14.23
C LYS A 242 31.03 -2.04 -15.18
N ASN A 243 32.03 -1.33 -14.68
CA ASN A 243 32.90 -0.53 -15.53
C ASN A 243 33.79 -1.44 -16.40
N THR A 244 34.54 -0.85 -17.32
CA THR A 244 35.44 -1.58 -18.24
C THR A 244 36.53 -2.38 -17.55
N ASN A 245 36.80 -2.09 -16.27
CA ASN A 245 37.79 -2.79 -15.45
C ASN A 245 37.16 -3.92 -14.62
N GLY A 246 35.85 -4.14 -14.75
CA GLY A 246 35.11 -5.15 -13.99
C GLY A 246 34.70 -4.71 -12.58
N GLU A 247 34.96 -3.46 -12.18
CA GLU A 247 34.53 -2.93 -10.89
C GLU A 247 33.05 -2.56 -10.95
N THR A 248 32.33 -2.88 -9.88
CA THR A 248 30.90 -2.56 -9.78
C THR A 248 30.73 -1.11 -9.32
N THR A 249 29.96 -0.33 -10.08
CA THR A 249 29.58 1.04 -9.77
C THR A 249 28.10 1.13 -9.48
N PHE A 250 27.73 1.96 -8.50
CA PHE A 250 26.34 2.25 -8.15
C PHE A 250 26.04 3.70 -8.51
N GLN A 251 25.02 3.93 -9.33
CA GLN A 251 24.56 5.26 -9.70
C GLN A 251 23.08 5.43 -9.35
N ILE A 252 22.76 6.48 -8.62
CA ILE A 252 21.37 6.83 -8.33
C ILE A 252 20.70 7.36 -9.60
N ASP A 253 19.54 6.80 -9.93
CA ASP A 253 18.70 7.24 -11.04
C ASP A 253 17.63 8.22 -10.54
N ASP A 254 17.93 9.50 -10.68
CA ASP A 254 17.04 10.61 -10.31
C ASP A 254 15.68 10.53 -11.06
N ASP A 255 15.66 10.07 -12.31
CA ASP A 255 14.40 9.96 -13.09
C ASP A 255 13.52 8.83 -12.56
N ARG A 256 14.13 7.71 -12.17
CA ARG A 256 13.38 6.59 -11.58
C ARG A 256 12.86 6.90 -10.18
N ILE A 257 13.62 7.63 -9.36
CA ILE A 257 13.12 8.12 -8.07
C ILE A 257 11.92 9.05 -8.29
N ASN A 258 12.05 10.03 -9.19
CA ASN A 258 10.94 10.93 -9.53
C ASN A 258 9.72 10.20 -10.08
N HIS A 259 9.93 9.16 -10.89
CA HIS A 259 8.85 8.33 -11.39
C HIS A 259 8.09 7.63 -10.26
N ASN A 260 8.80 7.01 -9.31
CA ASN A 260 8.17 6.37 -8.15
C ASN A 260 7.44 7.38 -7.25
N LEU A 261 8.00 8.57 -7.06
CA LEU A 261 7.34 9.65 -6.33
C LEU A 261 6.05 10.10 -7.00
N LEU A 262 6.08 10.35 -8.32
CA LEU A 262 4.90 10.74 -9.07
C LEU A 262 3.83 9.64 -9.07
N TYR A 263 4.24 8.38 -9.21
CA TYR A 263 3.33 7.23 -9.10
C TYR A 263 2.65 7.22 -7.72
N PHE A 264 3.44 7.37 -6.66
CA PHE A 264 2.93 7.40 -5.29
C PHE A 264 1.97 8.57 -5.04
N PHE A 265 2.37 9.79 -5.37
CA PHE A 265 1.56 10.97 -5.07
C PHE A 265 0.31 11.08 -5.93
N ASN A 266 0.46 10.92 -7.25
CA ASN A 266 -0.62 11.22 -8.18
C ASN A 266 -1.63 10.07 -8.27
N LEU A 267 -1.17 8.81 -8.21
CA LEU A 267 -2.08 7.67 -8.36
C LEU A 267 -2.61 7.19 -7.02
N ASN A 268 -1.80 7.27 -5.96
CA ASN A 268 -2.15 6.66 -4.69
C ASN A 268 -2.63 7.69 -3.67
N CYS A 269 -1.89 8.79 -3.42
CA CYS A 269 -2.30 9.76 -2.40
C CYS A 269 -3.53 10.58 -2.79
N GLU A 270 -3.60 11.10 -4.02
CA GLU A 270 -4.78 11.86 -4.50
C GLU A 270 -6.03 10.98 -4.42
N SER A 271 -5.95 9.76 -4.95
CA SER A 271 -7.05 8.79 -4.93
C SER A 271 -7.42 8.39 -3.50
N ALA A 272 -6.45 8.10 -2.65
CA ALA A 272 -6.69 7.71 -1.26
C ALA A 272 -7.35 8.85 -0.46
N ILE A 273 -6.95 10.11 -0.64
CA ILE A 273 -7.58 11.26 0.02
C ILE A 273 -9.02 11.45 -0.47
N LEU A 274 -9.25 11.41 -1.78
CA LEU A 274 -10.59 11.53 -2.36
C LEU A 274 -11.52 10.43 -1.86
N ASN A 275 -11.01 9.20 -1.82
CA ASN A 275 -11.77 8.07 -1.34
C ASN A 275 -11.82 7.98 0.19
N ALA A 276 -11.06 8.81 0.90
CA ALA A 276 -11.11 8.91 2.35
C ALA A 276 -12.22 9.82 2.88
N LEU A 277 -12.80 10.65 2.02
CA LEU A 277 -13.87 11.56 2.40
C LEU A 277 -15.12 10.78 2.81
N LEU A 278 -15.74 11.14 3.94
CA LEU A 278 -17.04 10.60 4.31
C LEU A 278 -18.12 11.07 3.30
N PRO A 279 -19.28 10.41 3.19
CA PRO A 279 -20.36 10.85 2.29
C PRO A 279 -20.77 12.32 2.52
N GLU A 280 -20.79 12.76 3.77
CA GLU A 280 -21.06 14.13 4.20
C GLU A 280 -20.03 15.12 3.63
N GLU A 281 -18.74 14.75 3.64
CA GLU A 281 -17.66 15.57 3.07
C GLU A 281 -17.63 15.50 1.54
N SER A 282 -17.83 14.31 0.98
CA SER A 282 -17.81 14.06 -0.47
C SER A 282 -18.79 14.97 -1.20
N ASN A 283 -19.96 15.24 -0.61
CA ASN A 283 -20.96 16.13 -1.19
C ASN A 283 -20.49 17.59 -1.29
N LEU A 284 -19.52 18.02 -0.48
CA LEU A 284 -18.93 19.36 -0.56
C LEU A 284 -18.10 19.55 -1.83
N PHE A 285 -17.54 18.46 -2.38
CA PHE A 285 -16.63 18.46 -3.52
C PHE A 285 -17.32 18.09 -4.85
N LYS A 286 -18.57 17.61 -4.80
CA LYS A 286 -19.31 17.23 -6.01
C LYS A 286 -19.68 18.45 -6.86
N ASN A 287 -18.95 18.66 -7.95
CA ASN A 287 -19.45 19.40 -9.09
C ASN A 287 -20.23 18.45 -10.00
N LYS A 288 -21.56 18.55 -10.01
CA LYS A 288 -22.46 18.02 -11.06
C LYS A 288 -22.11 16.61 -11.59
N GLY A 289 -22.08 15.60 -10.70
CA GLY A 289 -22.16 14.19 -11.11
C GLY A 289 -20.84 13.51 -11.49
N VAL A 290 -19.68 14.07 -11.16
CA VAL A 290 -18.39 13.37 -11.33
C VAL A 290 -17.60 13.37 -10.01
N ASN A 291 -17.05 12.21 -9.63
CA ASN A 291 -16.20 12.03 -8.43
C ASN A 291 -14.77 12.53 -8.68
N PHE A 292 -14.61 13.82 -8.95
CA PHE A 292 -13.29 14.45 -9.05
C PHE A 292 -13.28 15.76 -8.28
N PHE A 293 -12.09 16.11 -7.76
CA PHE A 293 -11.83 17.47 -7.34
C PHE A 293 -12.12 18.44 -8.48
N GLY A 294 -12.79 19.55 -8.16
CA GLY A 294 -12.91 20.66 -9.09
C GLY A 294 -11.53 21.26 -9.38
N PHE A 295 -11.48 22.14 -10.38
CA PHE A 295 -10.23 22.77 -10.81
C PHE A 295 -9.53 23.55 -9.67
N LYS A 296 -10.29 24.13 -8.75
CA LYS A 296 -9.73 24.87 -7.60
C LYS A 296 -9.09 23.93 -6.60
N GLU A 297 -9.76 22.85 -6.28
CA GLU A 297 -9.31 21.85 -5.32
C GLU A 297 -8.08 21.11 -5.85
N ARG A 298 -8.06 20.81 -7.16
CA ARG A 298 -6.87 20.25 -7.80
C ARG A 298 -5.66 21.16 -7.69
N LYS A 299 -5.82 22.47 -7.88
CA LYS A 299 -4.71 23.43 -7.70
C LYS A 299 -4.17 23.45 -6.27
N ILE A 300 -5.05 23.32 -5.28
CA ILE A 300 -4.65 23.28 -3.88
C ILE A 300 -3.84 22.01 -3.59
N LEU A 301 -4.27 20.87 -4.13
CA LEU A 301 -3.52 19.61 -4.06
C LEU A 301 -2.16 19.71 -4.78
N GLU A 302 -2.14 20.22 -6.01
CA GLU A 302 -0.92 20.44 -6.80
C GLU A 302 0.09 21.33 -6.04
N GLN A 303 -0.38 22.42 -5.42
CA GLN A 303 0.48 23.30 -4.62
C GLN A 303 1.07 22.59 -3.39
N ALA A 304 0.27 21.79 -2.68
CA ALA A 304 0.78 21.00 -1.56
C ALA A 304 1.86 20.01 -2.03
N PHE A 305 1.65 19.36 -3.18
CA PHE A 305 2.64 18.44 -3.75
C PHE A 305 3.90 19.14 -4.28
N GLU A 306 3.78 20.33 -4.88
CA GLU A 306 4.94 21.13 -5.32
C GLU A 306 5.87 21.50 -4.15
N ILE A 307 5.31 21.69 -2.95
CA ILE A 307 6.08 21.94 -1.73
C ILE A 307 6.79 20.66 -1.26
N LEU A 308 6.06 19.55 -1.24
CA LEU A 308 6.49 18.31 -0.59
C LEU A 308 7.41 17.43 -1.44
N ASN A 309 7.18 17.37 -2.75
CA ASN A 309 7.91 16.47 -3.64
C ASN A 309 9.44 16.72 -3.65
N PRO A 310 9.93 17.98 -3.72
CA PRO A 310 11.38 18.25 -3.65
C PRO A 310 12.00 17.84 -2.30
N GLU A 311 11.27 18.02 -1.20
CA GLU A 311 11.73 17.63 0.14
C GLU A 311 11.94 16.11 0.22
N LEU A 312 10.96 15.34 -0.25
CA LEU A 312 11.02 13.88 -0.22
C LEU A 312 12.07 13.33 -1.20
N PHE A 313 12.14 13.87 -2.42
CA PHE A 313 13.16 13.49 -3.40
C PHE A 313 14.56 13.64 -2.82
N LYS A 314 14.86 14.81 -2.23
CA LYS A 314 16.14 15.08 -1.59
C LYS A 314 16.44 14.05 -0.50
N LYS A 315 15.46 13.79 0.37
CA LYS A 315 15.60 12.83 1.49
C LYS A 315 15.90 11.40 1.02
N ILE A 316 15.23 10.93 -0.04
CA ILE A 316 15.46 9.60 -0.62
C ILE A 316 16.87 9.52 -1.23
N LYS A 317 17.26 10.54 -1.99
CA LYS A 317 18.59 10.60 -2.60
C LYS A 317 19.68 10.56 -1.54
N GLU A 318 19.59 11.42 -0.52
CA GLU A 318 20.54 11.44 0.61
C GLU A 318 20.59 10.10 1.35
N HIS A 319 19.45 9.41 1.49
CA HIS A 319 19.40 8.08 2.07
C HIS A 319 20.18 7.07 1.22
N PHE A 320 19.92 6.98 -0.08
CA PHE A 320 20.64 6.04 -0.95
C PHE A 320 22.13 6.37 -1.06
N GLU A 321 22.51 7.64 -1.15
CA GLU A 321 23.93 8.06 -1.13
C GLU A 321 24.63 7.59 0.14
N LYS A 322 23.94 7.71 1.30
CA LYS A 322 24.44 7.21 2.57
C LYS A 322 24.56 5.70 2.58
N GLN A 323 23.53 4.96 2.15
CA GLN A 323 23.56 3.50 2.10
C GLN A 323 24.70 2.98 1.21
N LEU A 324 24.91 3.56 0.03
CA LEU A 324 25.97 3.15 -0.89
C LEU A 324 27.38 3.44 -0.35
N ARG A 325 27.53 4.53 0.39
CA ARG A 325 28.81 4.91 1.02
C ARG A 325 29.13 4.05 2.24
N GLU A 326 28.14 3.73 3.06
CA GLU A 326 28.36 3.24 4.43
C GLU A 326 27.88 1.80 4.68
N ASN A 327 27.01 1.24 3.84
CA ASN A 327 26.36 -0.05 4.07
C ASN A 327 26.80 -1.13 3.06
N GLU A 328 27.78 -1.94 3.45
CA GLU A 328 28.26 -3.08 2.65
C GLU A 328 27.20 -4.17 2.46
N GLU A 329 26.32 -4.39 3.43
CA GLU A 329 25.25 -5.39 3.32
C GLU A 329 24.22 -4.97 2.28
N PHE A 330 23.86 -3.69 2.24
CA PHE A 330 22.98 -3.15 1.22
C PHE A 330 23.57 -3.28 -0.19
N LYS A 331 24.86 -2.99 -0.36
CA LYS A 331 25.54 -3.19 -1.64
C LYS A 331 25.55 -4.67 -2.06
N LYS A 332 25.87 -5.58 -1.13
CA LYS A 332 25.79 -7.03 -1.39
C LYS A 332 24.38 -7.49 -1.75
N PHE A 333 23.37 -6.94 -1.07
CA PHE A 333 21.97 -7.23 -1.37
C PHE A 333 21.63 -6.85 -2.82
N LEU A 334 22.02 -5.64 -3.26
CA LEU A 334 21.82 -5.20 -4.65
C LEU A 334 22.57 -6.06 -5.68
N LEU A 335 23.69 -6.70 -5.28
CA LEU A 335 24.50 -7.55 -6.16
C LEU A 335 24.11 -9.02 -6.17
N SER A 336 23.29 -9.47 -5.23
CA SER A 336 22.85 -10.86 -5.21
C SER A 336 22.05 -11.19 -6.48
N GLU A 337 22.02 -12.46 -6.89
CA GLU A 337 21.17 -12.93 -7.98
C GLU A 337 19.70 -12.97 -7.55
#